data_AF-A0A101GEI0-F1
#
_entry.id   AF-A0A101GEI0-F1
#
_cell.length_a   1.000
_cell.length_b   1.000
_cell.length_c   1.000
_cell.angle_alpha   90.00
_cell.angle_beta   90.00
_cell.angle_gamma   90.00
#
_symmetry.space_group_name_H-M   'P 1'
#
loop_
_entity.id
_entity.type
_entity.pdbx_description
1 polymer ?
#
loop_
_entity_poly.entity_id
_entity_poly.type
_entity_poly.pdbx_seq_one_letter_code
_entity_poly.pdbx_strand_id
1 'polypeptide(L)' 'KGYVFTDVGYAFKTSTAVPGFLWNLGIGYKHMFRNHFGLKMQLGYNFKQLKNSFVDIENMDYYSQHRHSIIIGMGVIF' A
#
# COMPACT_ATOMS: atom_id res chain seq x y z
N LYS A 1 3.03 -19.50 -10.96
CA LYS A 1 2.28 -18.52 -11.77
C LYS A 1 2.53 -17.14 -11.19
N GLY A 2 3.07 -16.23 -12.01
CA GLY A 2 3.20 -14.81 -11.66
C GLY A 2 1.87 -14.08 -11.85
N TYR A 3 1.62 -13.06 -11.05
CA TYR A 3 0.50 -12.14 -11.19
C TYR A 3 0.96 -10.72 -10.91
N VAL A 4 0.26 -9.74 -11.49
CA VAL A 4 0.44 -8.32 -11.19
C VAL A 4 -0.83 -7.86 -10.47
N PHE A 5 -0.69 -6.99 -9.49
CA PHE A 5 -1.80 -6.39 -8.79
C PHE A 5 -1.65 -4.88 -8.76
N THR A 6 -2.77 -4.18 -8.86
CA THR A 6 -2.85 -2.75 -8.56
C THR A 6 -4.15 -2.49 -7.84
N ASP A 7 -4.08 -1.71 -6.77
CA ASP A 7 -5.23 -1.32 -5.98
C ASP A 7 -5.26 0.20 -5.90
N VAL A 8 -6.44 0.78 -6.10
CA VAL A 8 -6.66 2.21 -5.96
C VAL A 8 -7.78 2.40 -4.95
N GLY A 9 -7.61 3.35 -4.04
CA GLY A 9 -8.61 3.68 -3.04
C GLY A 9 -8.55 5.14 -2.63
N TYR A 10 -9.60 5.60 -1.96
CA TYR A 10 -9.66 6.93 -1.37
C TYR A 10 -10.11 6.80 0.08
N ALA A 11 -9.34 7.39 0.99
CA ALA A 11 -9.70 7.49 2.40
C ALA A 11 -10.54 8.75 2.62
N PHE A 12 -11.66 8.59 3.32
CA PHE A 12 -12.47 9.70 3.81
C PHE A 12 -11.94 10.17 5.17
N LYS A 13 -12.20 11.44 5.48
CA LYS A 13 -11.82 12.02 6.77
C LYS A 13 -12.67 11.39 7.88
N THR A 14 -12.03 10.94 8.95
CA THR A 14 -12.68 10.48 10.18
C THR A 14 -11.88 11.00 11.37
N SER A 15 -12.39 10.84 12.60
CA SER A 15 -11.69 11.26 13.83
C SER A 15 -10.23 10.78 13.90
N THR A 16 -9.92 9.61 13.33
CA THR A 16 -8.59 8.99 13.33
C THR A 16 -7.96 8.82 11.94
N ALA A 17 -8.70 9.15 10.86
CA ALA A 17 -8.27 8.88 9.49
C ALA A 17 -8.07 10.17 8.70
N VAL A 18 -6.89 10.29 8.08
CA VAL A 18 -6.55 11.41 7.20
C VAL A 18 -7.08 11.14 5.80
N PRO A 19 -7.85 12.06 5.20
CA PRO A 19 -8.37 11.86 3.84
C PRO A 19 -7.21 11.83 2.83
N GLY A 20 -7.34 11.05 1.77
CA GLY A 20 -6.27 10.95 0.78
C GLY A 20 -6.47 9.85 -0.25
N PHE A 21 -5.69 9.91 -1.33
CA PHE A 21 -5.63 8.87 -2.34
C PHE A 21 -4.62 7.79 -1.93
N LEU A 22 -4.97 6.52 -2.11
CA LEU A 22 -4.14 5.37 -1.82
C LEU A 22 -3.98 4.58 -3.10
N TRP A 23 -2.74 4.26 -3.44
CA TRP A 23 -2.40 3.48 -4.62
C TRP A 23 -1.38 2.40 -4.25
N ASN A 24 -1.67 1.17 -4.67
CA ASN A 24 -0.77 0.04 -4.61
C ASN A 24 -0.49 -0.44 -6.02
N LEU A 25 0.75 -0.82 -6.27
CA LEU A 25 1.16 -1.52 -7.48
C LEU A 25 2.17 -2.59 -7.08
N GLY A 26 2.04 -3.80 -7.60
CA GLY A 26 3.02 -4.83 -7.31
C GLY A 26 2.89 -6.07 -8.17
N ILE A 27 3.84 -6.96 -7.95
CA ILE A 27 3.92 -8.26 -8.58
C ILE A 27 3.90 -9.33 -7.49
N GLY A 28 3.38 -10.48 -7.83
CA GLY A 28 3.42 -11.64 -6.97
C GLY A 28 3.71 -12.90 -7.76
N TYR A 29 4.22 -13.88 -7.06
CA TYR A 29 4.54 -15.18 -7.62
C TYR A 29 4.03 -16.27 -6.68
N LYS A 30 3.22 -17.16 -7.22
CA LYS A 30 2.77 -18.36 -6.54
C LYS A 30 3.49 -19.57 -7.12
N HIS A 31 4.18 -20.33 -6.28
CA HIS A 31 4.78 -21.61 -6.61
C HIS A 31 4.03 -22.72 -5.89
N MET A 32 3.44 -23.67 -6.63
CA MET A 32 2.79 -24.85 -6.04
C MET A 32 3.75 -26.02 -6.11
N PHE A 33 4.08 -26.62 -4.96
CA PHE A 33 4.88 -27.85 -4.92
C PHE A 33 4.01 -29.08 -5.08
N ARG A 34 2.80 -29.05 -4.51
CA ARG A 34 1.79 -30.10 -4.59
C ARG A 34 0.41 -29.46 -4.60
N ASN A 35 -0.64 -30.21 -4.94
CA ASN A 35 -1.99 -29.65 -5.13
C ASN A 35 -2.52 -28.85 -3.91
N HIS A 36 -2.11 -29.25 -2.70
CA HIS A 36 -2.47 -28.57 -1.45
C HIS A 36 -1.34 -27.65 -0.94
N PHE A 37 -0.07 -27.94 -1.25
CA PHE A 37 1.06 -27.19 -0.68
C PHE A 37 1.75 -26.27 -1.70
N GLY A 38 1.92 -24.99 -1.33
CA GLY A 38 2.63 -24.00 -2.15
C GLY A 38 3.19 -22.83 -1.34
N LEU A 39 3.91 -21.96 -2.04
CA LEU A 39 4.42 -20.68 -1.54
C LEU A 39 3.83 -19.54 -2.38
N LYS A 40 3.57 -18.42 -1.72
CA LYS A 40 3.16 -17.16 -2.31
C LYS A 40 4.15 -16.09 -1.88
N MET A 41 4.77 -15.42 -2.85
CA MET A 41 5.62 -14.26 -2.62
C MET A 41 4.99 -13.05 -3.29
N GLN A 42 5.10 -11.88 -2.68
CA GLN A 42 4.60 -10.61 -3.21
C GLN A 42 5.60 -9.49 -2.94
N LEU A 43 5.82 -8.67 -3.96
CA LEU A 43 6.63 -7.46 -3.90
C LEU A 43 5.82 -6.34 -4.54
N GLY A 44 5.70 -5.21 -3.87
CA GLY A 44 4.95 -4.08 -4.38
C GLY A 44 5.41 -2.77 -3.81
N TYR A 45 4.75 -1.72 -4.28
CA TYR A 45 4.94 -0.35 -3.90
C TYR A 45 3.59 0.22 -3.48
N ASN A 46 3.60 0.86 -2.32
CA ASN A 46 2.48 1.60 -1.78
C ASN A 46 2.79 3.09 -1.86
N PHE A 47 1.88 3.82 -2.50
CA PHE A 47 1.87 5.26 -2.58
C PHE A 47 0.62 5.78 -1.89
N LYS A 48 0.76 6.74 -0.98
CA LYS A 48 -0.38 7.43 -0.37
C LYS A 48 -0.17 8.92 -0.50
N GLN A 49 -1.20 9.61 -0.99
CA GLN A 49 -1.28 11.05 -1.06
C GLN A 49 -2.33 11.52 -0.06
N LEU A 50 -1.90 12.01 1.09
CA LEU A 50 -2.80 12.52 2.12
C LEU A 50 -3.11 14.01 1.85
N LYS A 51 -4.37 14.42 2.07
CA LYS A 51 -4.91 15.73 1.67
C LYS A 51 -4.91 16.76 2.81
N ASN A 52 -4.27 16.49 3.95
CA ASN A 52 -4.32 17.42 5.09
C ASN A 52 -3.10 18.31 5.14
N SER A 53 -3.14 19.48 4.52
CA SER A 53 -2.33 20.59 5.00
C SER A 53 -2.68 20.80 6.48
N PHE A 54 -1.80 20.38 7.40
CA PHE A 54 -1.86 20.91 8.75
C PHE A 54 -1.41 22.36 8.60
N VAL A 55 -2.35 23.30 8.65
CA VAL A 55 -1.99 24.70 8.85
C VAL A 55 -1.57 24.78 10.30
N ASP A 56 -0.28 24.61 10.55
CA ASP A 56 0.30 25.08 11.79
C ASP A 56 0.30 26.61 11.69
N ILE A 57 -0.67 27.26 12.35
CA ILE A 57 -0.89 28.71 12.27
C ILE A 57 0.33 29.48 12.81
N GLU A 58 1.24 28.78 13.50
CA GLU A 58 2.46 29.35 14.07
C GLU A 58 3.71 29.19 13.18
N ASN A 59 3.77 28.21 12.26
CA ASN A 59 5.02 27.89 11.55
C ASN A 59 4.96 27.71 10.02
N MET A 60 3.79 27.77 9.35
CA MET A 60 3.71 27.76 7.86
C MET A 60 4.49 26.61 7.17
N ASP A 61 4.71 25.47 7.83
CA ASP A 61 5.49 24.37 7.27
C ASP A 61 4.64 23.47 6.37
N TYR A 62 4.89 23.54 5.06
CA TYR A 62 4.28 22.67 4.07
C TYR A 62 4.94 21.29 4.08
N TYR A 63 4.51 20.40 4.99
CA TYR A 63 4.94 19.01 4.92
C TYR A 63 4.31 18.31 3.71
N SER A 64 5.14 17.95 2.74
CA SER A 64 4.77 17.09 1.61
C SER A 64 4.25 15.75 2.14
N GLN A 65 2.96 15.46 1.94
CA GLN A 65 2.29 14.29 2.52
C GLN A 65 2.25 13.06 1.61
N HIS A 66 3.21 12.98 0.68
CA HIS A 66 3.41 11.79 -0.13
C HIS A 66 4.14 10.74 0.71
N ARG A 67 3.48 9.62 0.97
CA ARG A 67 4.08 8.47 1.65
C ARG A 67 4.37 7.39 0.63
N HIS A 68 5.59 6.88 0.70
CA HIS A 68 6.12 5.85 -0.16
C HIS A 68 6.53 4.67 0.72
N SER A 69 6.11 3.46 0.37
CA SER A 69 6.44 2.25 1.12
C SER A 69 6.59 1.07 0.17
N ILE A 70 7.44 0.12 0.55
CA ILE A 70 7.63 -1.13 -0.18
C ILE A 70 6.84 -2.21 0.53
N ILE A 71 6.06 -2.97 -0.23
CA ILE A 71 5.32 -4.12 0.26
C ILE A 71 6.16 -5.36 -0.03
N ILE A 72 6.54 -6.09 1.02
CA ILE A 72 7.18 -7.41 0.90
C ILE A 72 6.33 -8.39 1.69
N GLY A 73 5.92 -9.49 1.04
CA GLY A 73 5.13 -10.52 1.69
C GLY A 73 5.51 -11.90 1.20
N MET A 74 5.54 -12.86 2.12
CA MET A 74 5.71 -14.27 1.84
C MET A 74 4.70 -15.06 2.66
N GLY A 75 4.09 -16.07 2.06
CA GLY A 75 3.12 -16.93 2.70
C GLY A 75 3.19 -18.36 2.17
N VAL A 76 2.71 -19.29 2.97
CA VAL A 76 2.52 -20.70 2.59
C VAL A 76 1.04 -20.92 2.25
N ILE A 77 0.81 -21.84 1.32
CA ILE A 77 -0.49 -22.32 0.86
C ILE A 77 -0.54 -23.78 1.31
N PHE A 78 -1.64 -24.18 1.95
CA PHE A 78 -1.90 -25.53 2.43
C PHE A 78 -3.33 -25.94 2.05
#